data_AF-A0A9Y2AU27-F1
#
_entry.id   AF-A0A9Y2AU27-F1
#
_cell.length_a   1.000
_cell.length_b   1.000
_cell.length_c   1.000
_cell.angle_alpha   90.00
_cell.angle_beta   90.00
_cell.angle_gamma   90.00
#
_symmetry.space_group_name_H-M   'P 1'
#
loop_
_entity.id
_entity.type
_entity.pdbx_description
1 polymer ?
#
loop_
_entity_poly.entity_id
_entity_poly.type
_entity_poly.pdbx_seq_one_letter_code
_entity_poly.pdbx_strand_id
1 'polypeptide(L)'
;MGWWNEDAGERFWLELTDREDIGVDLRAPVSNSAGRADWRYALFREASAGDVVFHYDGKADAITSLSTIAGPAFEQPIVWAARGSYARERGAQPVEVPGYAIPLRDHQQLPEPVTLERLRAAKSDLVAMTEMIQARHPRSALYFPFELSDRPVRPLQGYAFKLPADFVAFFKMGAGESDPALLTISSDRKVVAPLYRRWREALLDGAVRSDGLWTQPGERFVFRNQENRTATRLGNLTALGVDPSGQDWAVQINEAKIAGDLDTTSAIAFDGKGRAFLLRQGRLSSNAISPRPILYKEFERLTGLKPAHVVNGNTAIARDWYIVTPLDVGPEEIRLHTALFIDSCASARSLVGRDGSEREIALAAEINAEDEAGGFYTMRSRPALPERQLRRLQGEVWLAMARQLRAAGLQVSKPRHAAGYEVDAEISGGAHQVLVEIKSGASANDVHTGVGQLLLYPALLPRLAGHRRILLLPKLPKPALLKALGECDISVCAYRISVKAKGVNVQFSTEFLELCGA
;
A
#
# COMPACT_ATOMS: atom_id res chain seq x y z
N MET A 1 -25.03 1.96 -9.71
CA MET A 1 -23.69 2.38 -9.26
C MET A 1 -22.67 1.49 -9.94
N GLY A 2 -21.54 2.05 -10.38
CA GLY A 2 -20.48 1.29 -11.02
C GLY A 2 -19.78 0.36 -10.03
N TRP A 3 -19.20 -0.73 -10.53
CA TRP A 3 -18.45 -1.69 -9.70
C TRP A 3 -17.22 -1.06 -9.04
N TRP A 4 -16.68 0.00 -9.64
CA TRP A 4 -15.57 0.80 -9.12
C TRP A 4 -15.90 1.68 -7.91
N ASN A 5 -17.19 1.88 -7.57
CA ASN A 5 -17.55 2.75 -6.44
C ASN A 5 -17.25 2.11 -5.07
N GLU A 6 -17.00 0.80 -5.03
CA GLU A 6 -16.69 0.07 -3.80
C GLU A 6 -15.20 0.02 -3.46
N ASP A 7 -14.34 0.42 -4.40
CA ASP A 7 -12.88 0.35 -4.29
C ASP A 7 -12.22 1.66 -4.74
N ALA A 8 -11.52 2.33 -3.82
CA ALA A 8 -10.83 3.58 -4.10
C ALA A 8 -9.62 3.42 -5.05
N GLY A 9 -9.12 2.19 -5.23
CA GLY A 9 -8.09 1.85 -6.22
C GLY A 9 -8.60 1.90 -7.66
N GLU A 10 -9.91 1.73 -7.86
CA GLU A 10 -10.56 1.70 -9.19
C GLU A 10 -10.85 3.11 -9.71
N ARG A 11 -9.80 3.91 -9.87
CA ARG A 11 -9.86 5.33 -10.26
C ARG A 11 -9.38 5.63 -11.69
N PHE A 12 -9.22 4.59 -12.49
CA PHE A 12 -8.68 4.71 -13.84
C PHE A 12 -9.77 4.68 -14.92
N TRP A 13 -9.58 5.50 -15.94
CA TRP A 13 -10.50 5.63 -17.06
C TRP A 13 -9.73 5.61 -18.37
N LEU A 14 -10.40 5.31 -19.47
CA LEU A 14 -9.81 5.37 -20.81
C LEU A 14 -10.66 6.27 -21.72
N GLU A 15 -10.02 7.30 -22.28
CA GLU A 15 -10.53 8.07 -23.41
C GLU A 15 -10.07 7.41 -24.71
N LEU A 16 -11.01 7.06 -25.58
CA LEU A 16 -10.70 6.63 -26.95
C LEU A 16 -10.91 7.82 -27.90
N THR A 17 -9.83 8.30 -28.51
CA THR A 17 -9.88 9.52 -29.30
C THR A 17 -8.89 9.57 -30.45
N ASP A 18 -9.19 10.42 -31.43
CA ASP A 18 -8.34 10.78 -32.59
C ASP A 18 -8.03 12.29 -32.63
N ARG A 19 -8.35 12.99 -31.53
CA ARG A 19 -8.09 14.42 -31.33
C ARG A 19 -6.60 14.72 -31.44
N GLU A 20 -6.28 15.92 -31.90
CA GLU A 20 -4.88 16.40 -31.89
C GLU A 20 -4.50 17.00 -30.53
N ASP A 21 -5.48 17.53 -29.81
CA ASP A 21 -5.34 18.19 -28.51
C ASP A 21 -5.59 17.23 -27.32
N ILE A 22 -5.06 16.00 -27.41
CA ILE A 22 -5.18 14.99 -26.34
C ILE A 22 -4.64 15.55 -25.03
N GLY A 23 -5.37 15.34 -23.94
CA GLY A 23 -4.95 15.72 -22.58
C GLY A 23 -5.33 17.13 -22.14
N VAL A 24 -5.88 17.97 -23.03
CA VAL A 24 -6.38 19.32 -22.69
C VAL A 24 -7.63 19.25 -21.81
N ASP A 25 -8.62 18.49 -22.25
CA ASP A 25 -9.89 18.28 -21.56
C ASP A 25 -10.52 16.97 -22.01
N LEU A 26 -11.51 16.49 -21.25
CA LEU A 26 -12.50 15.56 -21.78
C LEU A 26 -13.72 16.35 -22.18
N ARG A 27 -14.31 16.04 -23.33
CA ARG A 27 -15.55 16.66 -23.78
C ARG A 27 -16.43 15.64 -24.46
N ALA A 28 -17.73 15.66 -24.16
CA ALA A 28 -18.70 14.80 -24.81
C ALA A 28 -20.08 15.44 -24.82
N PRO A 29 -20.94 15.09 -25.80
CA PRO A 29 -22.28 15.65 -25.89
C PRO A 29 -23.13 15.11 -24.73
N VAL A 30 -24.09 15.92 -24.26
CA VAL A 30 -25.01 15.50 -23.18
C VAL A 30 -25.93 14.37 -23.63
N SER A 31 -26.19 14.26 -24.93
CA SER A 31 -27.06 13.23 -25.52
C SER A 31 -26.52 12.79 -26.88
N ASN A 32 -26.91 11.59 -27.32
CA ASN A 32 -26.61 11.14 -28.67
C ASN A 32 -27.43 11.91 -29.73
N SER A 33 -27.22 11.60 -31.01
CA SER A 33 -27.92 12.22 -32.14
C SER A 33 -29.45 12.02 -32.14
N ALA A 34 -29.97 11.12 -31.31
CA ALA A 34 -31.40 10.89 -31.10
C ALA A 34 -31.93 11.55 -29.81
N GLY A 35 -31.13 12.40 -29.15
CA GLY A 35 -31.51 13.12 -27.92
C GLY A 35 -31.62 12.24 -26.68
N ARG A 36 -31.01 11.03 -26.68
CA ARG A 36 -31.02 10.11 -25.53
C ARG A 36 -29.67 10.09 -24.83
N ALA A 37 -29.69 9.87 -23.52
CA ALA A 37 -28.49 9.58 -22.74
C ALA A 37 -27.80 8.33 -23.29
N ASP A 38 -26.50 8.41 -23.49
CA ASP A 38 -25.66 7.33 -24.02
C ASP A 38 -24.53 7.10 -23.03
N TRP A 39 -24.36 5.86 -22.57
CA TRP A 39 -23.33 5.54 -21.58
C TRP A 39 -21.93 5.92 -22.07
N ARG A 40 -21.68 5.86 -23.39
CA ARG A 40 -20.40 6.21 -24.00
C ARG A 40 -20.00 7.66 -23.78
N TYR A 41 -20.98 8.52 -23.50
CA TYR A 41 -20.79 9.93 -23.16
C TYR A 41 -21.04 10.18 -21.68
N ALA A 42 -22.01 9.52 -21.06
CA ALA A 42 -22.33 9.79 -19.65
C ALA A 42 -21.26 9.25 -18.67
N LEU A 43 -20.50 8.21 -19.03
CA LEU A 43 -19.64 7.49 -18.10
C LEU A 43 -18.57 8.36 -17.44
N PHE A 44 -17.95 9.29 -18.17
CA PHE A 44 -16.94 10.18 -17.58
C PHE A 44 -17.50 11.15 -16.52
N ARG A 45 -18.82 11.38 -16.47
CA ARG A 45 -19.43 12.19 -15.40
C ARG A 45 -19.34 11.51 -14.02
N GLU A 46 -19.06 10.21 -13.98
CA GLU A 46 -18.80 9.47 -12.75
C GLU A 46 -17.34 9.62 -12.26
N ALA A 47 -16.46 10.23 -13.06
CA ALA A 47 -15.07 10.46 -12.67
C ALA A 47 -14.94 11.57 -11.62
N SER A 48 -14.03 11.35 -10.67
CA SER A 48 -13.76 12.24 -9.55
C SER A 48 -12.44 12.99 -9.70
N ALA A 49 -12.33 14.15 -9.04
CA ALA A 49 -11.08 14.91 -9.03
C ALA A 49 -9.92 14.10 -8.38
N GLY A 50 -8.85 13.91 -9.16
CA GLY A 50 -7.72 13.05 -8.81
C GLY A 50 -7.74 11.66 -9.46
N ASP A 51 -8.81 11.31 -10.16
CA ASP A 51 -8.83 10.12 -11.02
C ASP A 51 -7.88 10.28 -12.20
N VAL A 52 -7.40 9.16 -12.75
CA VAL A 52 -6.45 9.15 -13.86
C VAL A 52 -7.16 8.71 -15.12
N VAL A 53 -6.93 9.42 -16.21
CA VAL A 53 -7.47 9.07 -17.53
C VAL A 53 -6.31 8.77 -18.45
N PHE A 54 -6.32 7.57 -19.00
CA PHE A 54 -5.43 7.16 -20.07
C PHE A 54 -6.05 7.50 -21.42
N HIS A 55 -5.22 7.85 -22.39
CA HIS A 55 -5.66 8.25 -23.72
C HIS A 55 -5.23 7.20 -24.74
N TYR A 56 -6.21 6.48 -25.32
CA TYR A 56 -6.02 5.65 -26.50
C TYR A 56 -6.11 6.55 -27.74
N ASP A 57 -4.97 6.72 -28.41
CA ASP A 57 -4.87 7.44 -29.68
C ASP A 57 -5.18 6.48 -30.83
N GLY A 58 -6.32 6.70 -31.48
CA GLY A 58 -6.77 5.92 -32.62
C GLY A 58 -5.89 6.04 -33.87
N LYS A 59 -5.03 7.07 -33.95
CA LYS A 59 -4.04 7.21 -35.04
C LYS A 59 -2.78 6.39 -34.77
N ALA A 60 -2.42 6.22 -33.50
CA ALA A 60 -1.25 5.44 -33.07
C ALA A 60 -1.57 3.97 -32.77
N ASP A 61 -2.85 3.60 -32.75
CA ASP A 61 -3.34 2.29 -32.30
C ASP A 61 -2.73 1.87 -30.95
N ALA A 62 -2.69 2.81 -30.01
CA ALA A 62 -2.04 2.62 -28.72
C ALA A 62 -2.63 3.51 -27.63
N ILE A 63 -2.49 3.08 -26.38
CA ILE A 63 -2.58 3.97 -25.23
C ILE A 63 -1.24 4.69 -25.12
N THR A 64 -1.23 6.01 -25.32
CA THR A 64 0.01 6.79 -25.51
C THR A 64 0.31 7.73 -24.36
N SER A 65 -0.71 8.20 -23.65
CA SER A 65 -0.55 9.23 -22.62
C SER A 65 -1.56 9.07 -21.50
N LEU A 66 -1.38 9.86 -20.44
CA LEU A 66 -2.33 9.99 -19.35
C LEU A 66 -2.47 11.43 -18.88
N SER A 67 -3.58 11.71 -18.21
CA SER A 67 -3.89 12.95 -17.50
C SER A 67 -4.57 12.67 -16.17
N THR A 68 -4.66 13.69 -15.31
CA THR A 68 -5.44 13.66 -14.06
C THR A 68 -6.69 14.53 -14.19
N ILE A 69 -7.84 14.04 -13.71
CA ILE A 69 -9.08 14.81 -13.61
C ILE A 69 -8.88 15.96 -12.60
N ALA A 70 -8.95 17.20 -13.05
CA ALA A 70 -8.68 18.37 -12.23
C ALA A 70 -9.91 18.85 -11.43
N GLY A 71 -11.12 18.50 -11.88
CA GLY A 71 -12.37 19.00 -11.30
C GLY A 71 -13.60 18.30 -11.86
N PRO A 72 -14.81 18.65 -11.39
CA PRO A 72 -16.05 18.04 -11.84
C PRO A 72 -16.39 18.42 -13.29
N ALA A 73 -17.27 17.63 -13.90
CA ALA A 73 -17.87 17.98 -15.18
C ALA A 73 -18.70 19.27 -15.08
N PHE A 74 -18.57 20.15 -16.07
CA PHE A 74 -19.40 21.34 -16.21
C PHE A 74 -19.99 21.42 -17.62
N GLU A 75 -21.19 21.95 -17.73
CA GLU A 75 -21.89 22.06 -19.01
C GLU A 75 -21.33 23.24 -19.81
N GLN A 76 -21.03 22.96 -21.07
CA GLN A 76 -20.66 23.97 -22.05
C GLN A 76 -20.99 23.49 -23.46
N PRO A 77 -21.27 24.38 -24.41
CA PRO A 77 -21.30 24.02 -25.82
C PRO A 77 -19.96 23.41 -26.24
N ILE A 78 -20.01 22.34 -27.03
CA ILE A 78 -18.81 21.71 -27.59
C ILE A 78 -18.96 21.55 -29.09
N VAL A 79 -17.85 21.62 -29.80
CA VAL A 79 -17.79 21.21 -31.20
C VAL A 79 -17.61 19.69 -31.23
N TRP A 80 -18.58 18.97 -31.79
CA TRP A 80 -18.59 17.51 -31.80
C TRP A 80 -18.93 16.93 -33.17
N ALA A 81 -18.27 15.83 -33.53
CA ALA A 81 -18.62 15.01 -34.69
C ALA A 81 -18.89 13.58 -34.23
N ALA A 82 -20.01 12.99 -34.64
CA ALA A 82 -20.33 11.61 -34.31
C ALA A 82 -19.33 10.64 -34.97
N ARG A 83 -18.75 9.70 -34.20
CA ARG A 83 -17.62 8.85 -34.64
C ARG A 83 -17.98 7.44 -35.13
N GLY A 84 -19.28 7.10 -35.16
CA GLY A 84 -19.76 5.81 -35.66
C GLY A 84 -19.47 5.59 -37.14
N SER A 85 -19.37 4.33 -37.58
CA SER A 85 -19.18 3.95 -38.99
C SER A 85 -20.20 4.63 -39.92
N TYR A 86 -21.46 4.71 -39.49
CA TYR A 86 -22.54 5.39 -40.20
C TYR A 86 -22.38 6.92 -40.32
N ALA A 87 -21.69 7.57 -39.38
CA ALA A 87 -21.44 9.01 -39.40
C ALA A 87 -20.21 9.37 -40.24
N ARG A 88 -19.21 8.49 -40.27
CA ARG A 88 -18.03 8.59 -41.15
C ARG A 88 -18.38 8.43 -42.62
N GLU A 89 -19.26 7.48 -42.97
CA GLU A 89 -19.77 7.29 -44.34
C GLU A 89 -20.53 8.51 -44.89
N ARG A 90 -21.04 9.39 -44.02
CA ARG A 90 -21.79 10.58 -44.40
C ARG A 90 -21.02 11.89 -44.29
N GLY A 91 -19.72 11.86 -44.00
CA GLY A 91 -18.89 13.06 -43.89
C GLY A 91 -19.39 14.04 -42.82
N ALA A 92 -19.84 13.52 -41.67
CA ALA A 92 -20.38 14.34 -40.59
C ALA A 92 -19.39 15.45 -40.19
N GLN A 93 -19.76 16.70 -40.42
CA GLN A 93 -18.95 17.86 -40.04
C GLN A 93 -19.09 18.14 -38.53
N PRO A 94 -18.02 18.61 -37.86
CA PRO A 94 -18.10 19.03 -36.48
C PRO A 94 -19.12 20.17 -36.34
N VAL A 95 -20.14 19.96 -35.50
CA VAL A 95 -21.18 20.96 -35.21
C VAL A 95 -21.20 21.27 -33.73
N GLU A 96 -21.58 22.50 -33.38
CA GLU A 96 -21.76 22.87 -31.98
C GLU A 96 -23.00 22.17 -31.42
N VAL A 97 -22.84 21.48 -30.29
CA VAL A 97 -23.90 20.75 -29.60
C VAL A 97 -23.83 21.02 -28.09
N PRO A 98 -24.96 20.88 -27.37
CA PRO A 98 -24.94 20.84 -25.91
C PRO A 98 -24.02 19.72 -25.42
N GLY A 99 -22.98 20.09 -24.68
CA GLY A 99 -21.99 19.17 -24.16
C GLY A 99 -21.65 19.44 -22.72
N TYR A 100 -20.68 18.69 -22.24
CA TYR A 100 -19.99 19.00 -21.01
C TYR A 100 -18.49 18.84 -21.25
N ALA A 101 -17.69 19.49 -20.41
CA ALA A 101 -16.27 19.25 -20.34
C ALA A 101 -15.83 18.91 -18.92
N ILE A 102 -14.71 18.22 -18.85
CA ILE A 102 -14.02 17.89 -17.61
C ILE A 102 -12.59 18.41 -17.74
N PRO A 103 -12.16 19.31 -16.84
CA PRO A 103 -10.81 19.85 -16.90
C PRO A 103 -9.80 18.76 -16.56
N LEU A 104 -8.73 18.69 -17.35
CA LEU A 104 -7.59 17.80 -17.12
C LEU A 104 -6.38 18.62 -16.67
N ARG A 105 -5.43 17.94 -16.01
CA ARG A 105 -4.12 18.48 -15.67
C ARG A 105 -3.06 17.37 -15.73
N ASP A 106 -1.80 17.78 -15.63
CA ASP A 106 -0.66 16.86 -15.54
C ASP A 106 -0.60 15.86 -16.72
N HIS A 107 -0.96 16.33 -17.93
CA HIS A 107 -0.88 15.51 -19.14
C HIS A 107 0.57 15.14 -19.44
N GLN A 108 0.80 13.87 -19.71
CA GLN A 108 2.13 13.35 -20.02
C GLN A 108 2.05 12.10 -20.89
N GLN A 109 3.05 11.92 -21.72
CA GLN A 109 3.23 10.69 -22.50
C GLN A 109 3.62 9.53 -21.58
N LEU A 110 3.13 8.34 -21.90
CA LEU A 110 3.60 7.10 -21.31
C LEU A 110 5.02 6.84 -21.82
N PRO A 111 5.92 6.32 -20.97
CA PRO A 111 7.28 5.98 -21.38
C PRO A 111 7.26 4.81 -22.37
N GLU A 112 6.34 3.87 -22.14
CA GLU A 112 6.05 2.75 -23.01
C GLU A 112 4.57 2.75 -23.39
N PRO A 113 4.21 3.18 -24.61
CA PRO A 113 2.85 3.06 -25.10
C PRO A 113 2.35 1.61 -25.10
N VAL A 114 1.08 1.42 -24.72
CA VAL A 114 0.42 0.12 -24.79
C VAL A 114 -0.22 -0.03 -26.16
N THR A 115 0.52 -0.62 -27.09
CA THR A 115 0.08 -0.80 -28.48
C THR A 115 -1.01 -1.86 -28.59
N LEU A 116 -1.80 -1.79 -29.66
CA LEU A 116 -2.80 -2.80 -30.00
C LEU A 116 -2.20 -4.20 -30.14
N GLU A 117 -0.95 -4.30 -30.60
CA GLU A 117 -0.21 -5.56 -30.65
C GLU A 117 0.07 -6.12 -29.26
N ARG A 118 0.54 -5.30 -28.31
CA ARG A 118 0.72 -5.71 -26.90
C ARG A 118 -0.60 -6.17 -26.27
N LEU A 119 -1.70 -5.48 -26.57
CA LEU A 119 -3.03 -5.89 -26.10
C LEU A 119 -3.48 -7.24 -26.67
N ARG A 120 -3.17 -7.52 -27.94
CA ARG A 120 -3.46 -8.81 -28.56
C ARG A 120 -2.61 -9.94 -27.99
N ALA A 121 -1.34 -9.67 -27.70
CA ALA A 121 -0.44 -10.64 -27.08
C ALA A 121 -0.91 -11.03 -25.67
N ALA A 122 -1.46 -10.07 -24.92
CA ALA A 122 -1.97 -10.27 -23.55
C ALA A 122 -3.43 -10.77 -23.48
N LYS A 123 -4.03 -11.24 -24.59
CA LYS A 123 -5.47 -11.55 -24.65
C LYS A 123 -5.94 -12.48 -23.53
N SER A 124 -5.19 -13.55 -23.24
CA SER A 124 -5.55 -14.52 -22.19
C SER A 124 -5.63 -13.87 -20.80
N ASP A 125 -4.65 -13.03 -20.47
CA ASP A 125 -4.59 -12.35 -19.18
C ASP A 125 -5.72 -11.31 -19.04
N LEU A 126 -6.03 -10.61 -20.14
CA LEU A 126 -7.15 -9.68 -20.19
C LEU A 126 -8.50 -10.39 -20.00
N VAL A 127 -8.68 -11.58 -20.59
CA VAL A 127 -9.88 -12.39 -20.38
C VAL A 127 -9.99 -12.78 -18.91
N ALA A 128 -8.95 -13.38 -18.32
CA ALA A 128 -8.94 -13.79 -16.92
C ALA A 128 -9.23 -12.62 -15.96
N MET A 129 -8.62 -11.45 -16.21
CA MET A 129 -8.85 -10.23 -15.44
C MET A 129 -10.32 -9.77 -15.50
N THR A 130 -10.90 -9.71 -16.71
CA THR A 130 -12.31 -9.30 -16.84
C THR A 130 -13.28 -10.31 -16.24
N GLU A 131 -13.00 -11.61 -16.33
CA GLU A 131 -13.78 -12.67 -15.70
C GLU A 131 -13.75 -12.56 -14.17
N MET A 132 -12.57 -12.30 -13.58
CA MET A 132 -12.45 -12.09 -12.13
C MET A 132 -13.25 -10.88 -11.64
N ILE A 133 -13.27 -9.77 -12.39
CA ILE A 133 -14.07 -8.58 -12.04
C ILE A 133 -15.56 -8.89 -12.23
N GLN A 134 -15.94 -9.56 -13.32
CA GLN A 134 -17.33 -9.94 -13.58
C GLN A 134 -17.85 -10.92 -12.52
N ALA A 135 -17.03 -11.86 -12.04
CA ALA A 135 -17.38 -12.80 -10.99
C ALA A 135 -17.61 -12.10 -9.63
N ARG A 136 -16.79 -11.09 -9.31
CA ARG A 136 -16.97 -10.22 -8.13
C ARG A 136 -18.21 -9.32 -8.25
N HIS A 137 -18.55 -8.90 -9.47
CA HIS A 137 -19.63 -7.97 -9.76
C HIS A 137 -20.59 -8.46 -10.87
N PRO A 138 -21.32 -9.58 -10.66
CA PRO A 138 -22.06 -10.29 -11.72
C PRO A 138 -23.21 -9.51 -12.35
N ARG A 139 -23.66 -8.42 -11.71
CA ARG A 139 -24.77 -7.57 -12.20
C ARG A 139 -24.30 -6.22 -12.74
N SER A 140 -23.00 -5.97 -12.75
CA SER A 140 -22.42 -4.70 -13.18
C SER A 140 -21.85 -4.83 -14.59
N ALA A 141 -22.14 -3.84 -15.44
CA ALA A 141 -21.43 -3.71 -16.71
C ALA A 141 -19.99 -3.27 -16.43
N LEU A 142 -19.03 -3.95 -17.06
CA LEU A 142 -17.61 -3.64 -16.86
C LEU A 142 -17.21 -2.30 -17.49
N TYR A 143 -17.84 -1.95 -18.62
CA TYR A 143 -17.42 -0.85 -19.51
C TYR A 143 -15.95 -0.96 -19.92
N PHE A 144 -15.45 -2.20 -20.02
CA PHE A 144 -14.08 -2.49 -20.44
C PHE A 144 -13.86 -2.04 -21.89
N PRO A 145 -12.69 -1.50 -22.26
CA PRO A 145 -12.53 -0.80 -23.54
C PRO A 145 -12.33 -1.71 -24.75
N PHE A 146 -12.03 -2.99 -24.55
CA PHE A 146 -11.64 -3.89 -25.63
C PHE A 146 -12.58 -5.08 -25.77
N GLU A 147 -12.82 -5.50 -27.01
CA GLU A 147 -13.54 -6.73 -27.31
C GLU A 147 -12.62 -7.95 -27.11
N LEU A 148 -13.03 -8.86 -26.23
CA LEU A 148 -12.28 -10.07 -25.87
C LEU A 148 -12.95 -11.37 -26.37
N SER A 149 -13.76 -11.29 -27.44
CA SER A 149 -14.38 -12.46 -28.09
C SER A 149 -13.34 -13.34 -28.79
N ASP A 150 -13.73 -14.39 -29.53
CA ASP A 150 -12.81 -15.23 -30.31
C ASP A 150 -11.97 -14.46 -31.35
N ARG A 151 -12.39 -13.23 -31.68
CA ARG A 151 -11.68 -12.34 -32.62
C ARG A 151 -10.40 -11.75 -31.99
N PRO A 152 -9.48 -11.20 -32.80
CA PRO A 152 -8.36 -10.43 -32.28
C PRO A 152 -8.85 -9.25 -31.44
N VAL A 153 -8.14 -8.98 -30.35
CA VAL A 153 -8.43 -7.84 -29.46
C VAL A 153 -8.48 -6.56 -30.31
N ARG A 154 -9.54 -5.78 -30.10
CA ARG A 154 -9.76 -4.48 -30.73
C ARG A 154 -10.51 -3.54 -29.78
N PRO A 155 -10.31 -2.22 -29.89
CA PRO A 155 -11.10 -1.26 -29.14
C PRO A 155 -12.59 -1.34 -29.50
N LEU A 156 -13.45 -1.20 -28.50
CA LEU A 156 -14.89 -1.05 -28.71
C LEU A 156 -15.23 0.33 -29.26
N GLN A 157 -16.39 0.46 -29.91
CA GLN A 157 -16.90 1.76 -30.33
C GLN A 157 -17.43 2.54 -29.13
N GLY A 158 -16.67 3.53 -28.68
CA GLY A 158 -17.04 4.41 -27.58
C GLY A 158 -16.06 5.55 -27.41
N TYR A 159 -16.36 6.45 -26.48
CA TYR A 159 -15.49 7.57 -26.12
C TYR A 159 -14.95 7.37 -24.70
N ALA A 160 -15.85 7.11 -23.75
CA ALA A 160 -15.52 6.86 -22.35
C ALA A 160 -15.59 5.37 -22.00
N PHE A 161 -14.55 4.86 -21.33
CA PHE A 161 -14.50 3.50 -20.80
C PHE A 161 -13.93 3.47 -19.38
N LYS A 162 -14.26 2.40 -18.65
CA LYS A 162 -13.64 2.12 -17.36
C LYS A 162 -12.42 1.22 -17.59
N LEU A 163 -11.31 1.57 -16.94
CA LEU A 163 -10.08 0.79 -17.00
C LEU A 163 -9.80 0.21 -15.61
N PRO A 164 -9.71 -1.13 -15.47
CA PRO A 164 -9.40 -1.74 -14.18
C PRO A 164 -8.01 -1.37 -13.66
N ALA A 165 -7.85 -1.29 -12.34
CA ALA A 165 -6.54 -1.09 -11.72
C ALA A 165 -5.54 -2.20 -12.12
N ASP A 166 -6.00 -3.45 -12.18
CA ASP A 166 -5.20 -4.60 -12.59
C ASP A 166 -4.67 -4.45 -14.03
N PHE A 167 -5.42 -3.81 -14.93
CA PHE A 167 -4.98 -3.54 -16.32
C PHE A 167 -3.80 -2.56 -16.33
N VAL A 168 -3.93 -1.50 -15.53
CA VAL A 168 -2.91 -0.46 -15.39
C VAL A 168 -1.63 -1.04 -14.81
N ALA A 169 -1.75 -1.88 -13.78
CA ALA A 169 -0.62 -2.59 -13.17
C ALA A 169 0.04 -3.56 -14.16
N PHE A 170 -0.75 -4.38 -14.86
CA PHE A 170 -0.25 -5.38 -15.81
C PHE A 170 0.61 -4.76 -16.92
N PHE A 171 0.18 -3.64 -17.48
CA PHE A 171 0.94 -2.94 -18.52
C PHE A 171 1.91 -1.89 -17.97
N LYS A 172 2.07 -1.80 -16.64
CA LYS A 172 2.93 -0.81 -15.96
C LYS A 172 2.65 0.61 -16.43
N MET A 173 1.37 0.92 -16.63
CA MET A 173 0.93 2.18 -17.20
C MET A 173 0.97 3.26 -16.14
N GLY A 174 1.84 4.23 -16.36
CA GLY A 174 1.96 5.41 -15.52
C GLY A 174 2.61 6.53 -16.28
N ALA A 175 2.56 7.72 -15.69
CA ALA A 175 3.49 8.79 -15.97
C ALA A 175 4.84 8.15 -16.24
N GLY A 176 5.54 8.55 -17.31
CA GLY A 176 6.94 8.19 -17.52
C GLY A 176 7.57 7.84 -16.19
N GLU A 177 7.99 6.57 -16.00
CA GLU A 177 9.07 6.31 -15.08
C GLU A 177 10.09 7.35 -15.50
N SER A 178 10.18 8.44 -14.74
CA SER A 178 11.43 9.14 -14.64
C SER A 178 12.35 8.03 -14.19
N ASP A 179 13.12 7.49 -15.13
CA ASP A 179 14.37 6.78 -14.93
C ASP A 179 14.80 7.00 -13.48
N PRO A 180 14.71 5.96 -12.61
CA PRO A 180 14.45 6.06 -11.17
C PRO A 180 14.91 7.39 -10.59
N ALA A 181 14.00 8.39 -10.61
CA ALA A 181 14.32 9.81 -10.70
C ALA A 181 15.79 10.13 -10.43
N LEU A 182 16.62 10.22 -11.48
CA LEU A 182 18.08 10.42 -11.38
C LEU A 182 18.46 11.29 -10.16
N LEU A 183 18.95 10.64 -9.12
CA LEU A 183 19.20 11.27 -7.84
C LEU A 183 20.62 11.82 -7.85
N THR A 184 20.79 13.11 -7.53
CA THR A 184 22.10 13.72 -7.41
C THR A 184 22.50 13.83 -5.95
N ILE A 185 23.59 13.16 -5.54
CA ILE A 185 24.11 13.30 -4.18
C ILE A 185 24.60 14.73 -3.96
N SER A 186 24.18 15.33 -2.84
CA SER A 186 24.66 16.66 -2.45
C SER A 186 25.92 16.57 -1.59
N SER A 187 26.92 17.35 -1.97
CA SER A 187 28.12 17.62 -1.18
C SER A 187 28.05 18.93 -0.39
N ASP A 188 26.94 19.69 -0.49
CA ASP A 188 26.78 20.93 0.26
C ASP A 188 26.34 20.64 1.69
N ARG A 189 27.28 20.78 2.64
CA ARG A 189 27.02 20.58 4.06
C ARG A 189 25.90 21.46 4.61
N LYS A 190 25.70 22.67 4.08
CA LYS A 190 24.63 23.58 4.53
C LYS A 190 23.25 23.05 4.16
N VAL A 191 23.16 22.23 3.12
CA VAL A 191 21.94 21.57 2.66
C VAL A 191 21.77 20.19 3.33
N VAL A 192 22.85 19.43 3.44
CA VAL A 192 22.84 18.05 3.96
C VAL A 192 22.54 17.98 5.46
N ALA A 193 23.18 18.83 6.28
CA ALA A 193 23.07 18.74 7.74
C ALA A 193 21.65 19.01 8.27
N PRO A 194 20.89 20.01 7.77
CA PRO A 194 19.49 20.19 8.15
C PRO A 194 18.59 18.99 7.82
N LEU A 195 18.86 18.29 6.72
CA LEU A 195 18.06 17.14 6.29
C LEU A 195 18.31 15.90 7.17
N TYR A 196 19.56 15.62 7.53
CA TYR A 196 19.86 14.62 8.56
C TYR A 196 19.26 14.99 9.92
N ARG A 197 19.23 16.28 10.28
CA ARG A 197 18.57 16.74 11.50
C ARG A 197 17.07 16.46 11.45
N ARG A 198 16.40 16.81 10.35
CA ARG A 198 14.97 16.54 10.14
C ARG A 198 14.64 15.06 10.29
N TRP A 199 15.43 14.19 9.67
CA TRP A 199 15.26 12.74 9.82
C TRP A 199 15.40 12.28 11.28
N ARG A 200 16.44 12.72 11.99
CA ARG A 200 16.65 12.39 13.42
C ARG A 200 15.52 12.91 14.32
N GLU A 201 15.04 14.12 14.06
CA GLU A 201 13.90 14.72 14.77
C GLU A 201 12.63 13.92 14.53
N ALA A 202 12.39 13.46 13.29
CA ALA A 202 11.25 12.59 12.98
C ALA A 202 11.31 11.24 13.70
N LEU A 203 12.50 10.65 13.86
CA LEU A 203 12.68 9.42 14.65
C LEU A 203 12.41 9.66 16.14
N LEU A 204 12.87 10.78 16.69
CA LEU A 204 12.70 11.12 18.11
C LEU A 204 11.27 11.53 18.46
N ASP A 205 10.50 12.01 17.49
CA ASP A 205 9.12 12.43 17.66
C ASP A 205 8.22 11.26 18.09
N GLY A 206 7.71 11.32 19.32
CA GLY A 206 6.91 10.27 19.94
C GLY A 206 7.70 9.10 20.53
N ALA A 207 9.03 9.09 20.42
CA ALA A 207 9.86 7.98 20.88
C ALA A 207 9.96 7.91 22.41
N VAL A 208 9.94 6.69 22.93
CA VAL A 208 10.14 6.40 24.35
C VAL A 208 11.56 5.91 24.57
N ARG A 209 12.28 6.57 25.48
CA ARG A 209 13.67 6.23 25.81
C ARG A 209 13.74 5.40 27.08
N SER A 210 14.46 4.29 27.04
CA SER A 210 14.77 3.42 28.18
C SER A 210 16.21 2.92 28.01
N ASP A 211 17.04 3.03 29.05
CA ASP A 211 18.42 2.54 29.09
C ASP A 211 19.31 2.95 27.90
N GLY A 212 19.13 4.18 27.41
CA GLY A 212 19.91 4.72 26.27
C GLY A 212 19.48 4.21 24.90
N LEU A 213 18.39 3.43 24.86
CA LEU A 213 17.71 2.95 23.67
C LEU A 213 16.40 3.73 23.49
N TRP A 214 16.12 4.14 22.25
CA TRP A 214 14.81 4.68 21.89
C TRP A 214 14.01 3.60 21.21
N THR A 215 12.74 3.55 21.57
CA THR A 215 11.73 2.68 20.98
C THR A 215 10.64 3.58 20.46
N GLN A 216 10.18 3.34 19.23
CA GLN A 216 9.06 4.10 18.70
C GLN A 216 7.77 3.35 19.01
N PRO A 217 6.86 3.90 19.84
CA PRO A 217 5.59 3.25 20.13
C PRO A 217 4.80 3.05 18.84
N GLY A 218 4.52 1.79 18.49
CA GLY A 218 3.78 1.44 17.28
C GLY A 218 4.63 0.82 16.18
N GLU A 219 5.91 1.18 16.12
CA GLU A 219 6.86 0.64 15.16
C GLU A 219 7.66 -0.50 15.80
N ARG A 220 8.12 -1.46 14.97
CA ARG A 220 8.88 -2.62 15.44
C ARG A 220 10.38 -2.38 15.62
N PHE A 221 10.85 -1.16 15.39
CA PHE A 221 12.27 -0.84 15.44
C PHE A 221 12.67 -0.05 16.69
N VAL A 222 13.93 -0.26 17.08
CA VAL A 222 14.65 0.46 18.12
C VAL A 222 15.84 1.18 17.51
N PHE A 223 16.26 2.26 18.15
CA PHE A 223 17.37 3.06 17.65
C PHE A 223 18.15 3.72 18.77
N ARG A 224 19.43 4.03 18.52
CA ARG A 224 20.25 4.78 19.47
C ARG A 224 21.28 5.66 18.81
N ASN A 225 21.69 6.67 19.56
CA ASN A 225 22.93 7.38 19.33
C ASN A 225 24.12 6.45 19.63
N GLN A 226 24.84 6.05 18.59
CA GLN A 226 25.96 5.13 18.71
C GLN A 226 27.23 5.83 19.23
N GLU A 227 27.39 7.13 19.00
CA GLU A 227 28.53 7.92 19.52
C GLU A 227 28.41 8.13 21.02
N ASN A 228 27.20 8.41 21.50
CA ASN A 228 26.94 8.67 22.90
C ASN A 228 25.58 8.10 23.34
N ARG A 229 25.61 6.92 23.97
CA ARG A 229 24.41 6.22 24.45
C ARG A 229 23.63 6.99 25.51
N THR A 230 24.29 7.88 26.26
CA THR A 230 23.63 8.67 27.31
C THR A 230 23.02 9.97 26.77
N ALA A 231 23.36 10.38 25.54
CA ALA A 231 22.80 11.57 24.92
C ALA A 231 21.27 11.49 24.79
N THR A 232 20.59 12.62 24.94
CA THR A 232 19.13 12.74 24.74
C THR A 232 18.75 13.08 23.30
N ARG A 233 19.74 13.17 22.41
CA ARG A 233 19.58 13.43 20.98
C ARG A 233 20.39 12.41 20.17
N LEU A 234 19.95 12.17 18.93
CA LEU A 234 20.71 11.37 17.98
C LEU A 234 21.89 12.18 17.42
N GLY A 235 23.04 11.51 17.34
CA GLY A 235 24.30 12.06 16.84
C GLY A 235 24.50 11.72 15.38
N ASN A 236 25.75 11.82 14.91
CA ASN A 236 26.06 11.55 13.51
C ASN A 236 26.10 10.05 13.22
N LEU A 237 26.23 9.19 14.24
CA LEU A 237 26.11 7.76 14.10
C LEU A 237 24.83 7.27 14.77
N THR A 238 23.86 6.85 13.95
CA THR A 238 22.57 6.33 14.42
C THR A 238 22.47 4.85 14.10
N ALA A 239 22.40 4.01 15.13
CA ALA A 239 22.20 2.57 14.99
C ALA A 239 20.72 2.25 15.10
N LEU A 240 20.24 1.36 14.22
CA LEU A 240 18.83 1.01 14.02
C LEU A 240 18.71 -0.53 13.99
N GLY A 241 17.70 -1.09 14.64
CA GLY A 241 17.51 -2.54 14.73
C GLY A 241 16.10 -2.91 15.15
N VAL A 242 15.81 -4.21 15.18
CA VAL A 242 14.53 -4.77 15.63
C VAL A 242 14.64 -5.51 16.97
N ASP A 243 15.87 -5.66 17.48
CA ASP A 243 16.15 -6.30 18.76
C ASP A 243 15.89 -5.31 19.91
N PRO A 244 14.88 -5.55 20.76
CA PRO A 244 14.53 -4.65 21.86
C PRO A 244 15.61 -4.56 22.95
N SER A 245 16.60 -5.46 22.96
CA SER A 245 17.74 -5.39 23.88
C SER A 245 18.81 -4.39 23.45
N GLY A 246 18.79 -3.93 22.18
CA GLY A 246 19.80 -3.04 21.64
C GLY A 246 21.22 -3.64 21.60
N GLN A 247 21.33 -4.96 21.59
CA GLN A 247 22.60 -5.65 21.38
C GLN A 247 22.89 -5.76 19.89
N ASP A 248 21.85 -6.06 19.11
CA ASP A 248 21.97 -6.30 17.68
C ASP A 248 21.32 -5.22 16.81
N TRP A 249 22.06 -4.82 15.77
CA TRP A 249 21.67 -3.72 14.88
C TRP A 249 21.50 -4.20 13.46
N ALA A 250 20.34 -3.93 12.88
CA ALA A 250 20.06 -4.21 11.48
C ALA A 250 20.94 -3.31 10.59
N VAL A 251 20.99 -2.02 10.86
CA VAL A 251 21.72 -1.06 10.03
C VAL A 251 22.19 0.15 10.84
N GLN A 252 23.23 0.82 10.35
CA GLN A 252 23.65 2.13 10.83
C GLN A 252 23.49 3.14 9.70
N ILE A 253 22.87 4.27 10.02
CA ILE A 253 22.77 5.43 9.13
C ILE A 253 23.62 6.54 9.74
N ASN A 254 24.64 6.92 8.98
CA ASN A 254 25.71 7.76 9.49
C ASN A 254 25.85 9.03 8.65
N GLU A 255 25.75 10.19 9.29
CA GLU A 255 26.04 11.48 8.65
C GLU A 255 27.56 11.59 8.43
N ALA A 256 27.95 11.82 7.18
CA ALA A 256 29.34 11.96 6.80
C ALA A 256 30.00 13.18 7.45
N LYS A 257 31.25 13.05 7.91
CA LYS A 257 32.02 14.19 8.44
C LYS A 257 32.24 15.27 7.37
N ILE A 258 32.43 14.84 6.13
CA ILE A 258 32.52 15.67 4.94
C ILE A 258 31.30 15.34 4.09
N ALA A 259 30.48 16.34 3.76
CA ALA A 259 29.30 16.11 2.93
C ALA A 259 29.72 15.68 1.52
N GLY A 260 29.06 14.64 0.99
CA GLY A 260 29.46 14.01 -0.28
C GLY A 260 30.65 13.06 -0.17
N ASP A 261 31.17 12.78 1.04
CA ASP A 261 32.22 11.78 1.24
C ASP A 261 31.72 10.38 0.88
N LEU A 262 32.44 9.80 -0.08
CA LEU A 262 32.10 8.56 -0.73
C LEU A 262 32.34 7.36 0.15
N ASP A 263 33.27 7.43 1.10
CA ASP A 263 33.56 6.31 2.00
C ASP A 263 32.52 6.12 3.08
N THR A 264 31.54 7.02 3.12
CA THR A 264 30.38 6.87 3.96
C THR A 264 29.31 6.04 3.28
N THR A 265 28.52 5.38 4.10
CA THR A 265 27.52 4.43 3.63
C THR A 265 26.14 5.06 3.46
N SER A 266 25.95 6.31 3.90
CA SER A 266 24.67 7.04 3.84
C SER A 266 24.87 8.40 3.17
N ALA A 267 23.89 8.87 2.41
CA ALA A 267 23.97 10.14 1.70
C ALA A 267 22.62 10.82 1.61
N ILE A 268 22.63 12.13 1.32
CA ILE A 268 21.43 12.87 0.93
C ILE A 268 21.51 13.12 -0.56
N ALA A 269 20.43 12.81 -1.27
CA ALA A 269 20.32 13.07 -2.69
C ALA A 269 19.04 13.83 -3.03
N PHE A 270 19.06 14.46 -4.19
CA PHE A 270 17.95 15.24 -4.72
C PHE A 270 17.55 14.71 -6.09
N ASP A 271 16.25 14.65 -6.36
CA ASP A 271 15.79 14.40 -7.73
C ASP A 271 15.80 15.68 -8.57
N GLY A 272 15.45 15.55 -9.85
CA GLY A 272 15.31 16.69 -10.77
C GLY A 272 14.25 17.72 -10.37
N LYS A 273 13.40 17.43 -9.38
CA LYS A 273 12.38 18.34 -8.83
C LYS A 273 12.83 19.00 -7.51
N GLY A 274 14.04 18.70 -7.04
CA GLY A 274 14.59 19.22 -5.79
C GLY A 274 14.03 18.53 -4.53
N ARG A 275 13.35 17.38 -4.66
CA ARG A 275 12.89 16.59 -3.52
C ARG A 275 14.06 15.86 -2.90
N ALA A 276 14.13 15.85 -1.58
CA ALA A 276 15.25 15.30 -0.82
C ALA A 276 15.00 13.85 -0.39
N PHE A 277 16.01 13.01 -0.51
CA PHE A 277 15.98 11.59 -0.14
C PHE A 277 17.18 11.24 0.74
N LEU A 278 16.93 10.42 1.76
CA LEU A 278 18.00 9.76 2.53
C LEU A 278 18.33 8.42 1.86
N LEU A 279 19.60 8.21 1.55
CA LEU A 279 20.10 7.02 0.89
C LEU A 279 21.03 6.22 1.78
N ARG A 280 21.11 4.91 1.54
CA ARG A 280 22.04 3.98 2.18
C ARG A 280 22.60 2.99 1.15
N GLN A 281 23.90 2.74 1.17
CA GLN A 281 24.53 1.71 0.33
C GLN A 281 24.10 0.31 0.76
N GLY A 282 24.04 -0.66 -0.17
CA GLY A 282 23.72 -2.06 0.11
C GLY A 282 24.82 -2.86 0.82
N ARG A 283 25.56 -2.25 1.74
CA ARG A 283 26.65 -2.90 2.50
C ARG A 283 26.34 -2.89 3.99
N LEU A 284 26.33 -4.09 4.58
CA LEU A 284 26.17 -4.32 6.02
C LEU A 284 27.42 -5.04 6.55
N SER A 285 28.10 -4.42 7.52
CA SER A 285 29.22 -5.05 8.24
C SER A 285 28.74 -6.23 9.06
N SER A 286 29.64 -7.19 9.33
CA SER A 286 29.35 -8.32 10.21
C SER A 286 28.99 -7.87 11.64
N ASN A 287 28.14 -8.65 12.30
CA ASN A 287 27.75 -8.51 13.70
C ASN A 287 27.33 -9.89 14.24
N ALA A 288 26.73 -9.96 15.43
CA ALA A 288 26.33 -11.23 16.02
C ALA A 288 25.18 -11.92 15.25
N ILE A 289 24.31 -11.18 14.55
CA ILE A 289 23.26 -11.74 13.69
C ILE A 289 23.88 -12.34 12.40
N SER A 290 24.73 -11.58 11.72
CA SER A 290 25.37 -12.00 10.47
C SER A 290 26.89 -12.00 10.65
N PRO A 291 27.52 -13.16 10.90
CA PRO A 291 28.94 -13.25 11.27
C PRO A 291 29.89 -12.87 10.12
N ARG A 292 29.38 -12.82 8.88
CA ARG A 292 30.08 -12.27 7.72
C ARG A 292 29.35 -11.04 7.16
N PRO A 293 30.06 -10.10 6.51
CA PRO A 293 29.43 -8.94 5.90
C PRO A 293 28.51 -9.34 4.74
N ILE A 294 27.48 -8.53 4.50
CA ILE A 294 26.59 -8.59 3.33
C ILE A 294 26.98 -7.44 2.40
N LEU A 295 27.27 -7.74 1.13
CA LEU A 295 27.85 -6.78 0.19
C LEU A 295 27.00 -6.63 -1.08
N TYR A 296 26.64 -5.39 -1.41
CA TYR A 296 26.14 -4.94 -2.72
C TYR A 296 25.08 -5.86 -3.33
N LYS A 297 25.42 -6.64 -4.37
CA LYS A 297 24.52 -7.57 -5.05
C LYS A 297 23.95 -8.65 -4.13
N GLU A 298 24.67 -9.05 -3.10
CA GLU A 298 24.14 -9.94 -2.09
C GLU A 298 23.03 -9.28 -1.25
N PHE A 299 23.16 -7.98 -0.97
CA PHE A 299 22.12 -7.23 -0.29
C PHE A 299 20.86 -7.10 -1.15
N GLU A 300 21.00 -6.76 -2.44
CA GLU A 300 19.88 -6.77 -3.40
C GLU A 300 19.17 -8.14 -3.39
N ARG A 301 19.93 -9.22 -3.50
CA ARG A 301 19.39 -10.58 -3.51
C ARG A 301 18.68 -10.97 -2.21
N LEU A 302 19.21 -10.55 -1.05
CA LEU A 302 18.67 -10.90 0.26
C LEU A 302 17.48 -10.01 0.68
N THR A 303 17.37 -8.79 0.14
CA THR A 303 16.32 -7.83 0.53
C THR A 303 15.24 -7.67 -0.53
N GLY A 304 15.49 -8.05 -1.79
CA GLY A 304 14.63 -7.76 -2.92
C GLY A 304 14.65 -6.29 -3.37
N LEU A 305 15.29 -5.39 -2.61
CA LEU A 305 15.33 -3.96 -2.91
C LEU A 305 16.14 -3.71 -4.18
N LYS A 306 15.72 -2.72 -4.98
CA LYS A 306 16.45 -2.26 -6.16
C LYS A 306 17.26 -1.00 -5.86
N PRO A 307 18.49 -0.88 -6.38
CA PRO A 307 19.26 0.34 -6.25
C PRO A 307 18.61 1.49 -7.03
N ALA A 308 18.60 2.67 -6.44
CA ALA A 308 18.22 3.91 -7.10
C ALA A 308 19.31 4.36 -8.09
N HIS A 309 18.89 5.06 -9.15
CA HIS A 309 19.80 5.61 -10.14
C HIS A 309 20.37 6.91 -9.57
N VAL A 310 21.64 6.87 -9.15
CA VAL A 310 22.30 7.99 -8.47
C VAL A 310 23.46 8.51 -9.30
N VAL A 311 23.43 9.81 -9.63
CA VAL A 311 24.59 10.54 -10.14
C VAL A 311 25.37 11.12 -8.98
N ASN A 312 26.65 10.81 -8.99
CA ASN A 312 27.60 11.26 -7.99
C ASN A 312 28.61 12.15 -8.69
N GLY A 313 28.69 13.42 -8.30
CA GLY A 313 29.60 14.37 -8.93
C GLY A 313 31.03 13.82 -9.04
N ASN A 314 31.59 13.86 -10.25
CA ASN A 314 32.99 13.61 -10.61
C ASN A 314 33.70 12.39 -9.99
N THR A 315 33.04 11.24 -9.81
CA THR A 315 33.75 10.01 -9.40
C THR A 315 33.43 8.79 -10.23
N ALA A 316 34.47 8.00 -10.53
CA ALA A 316 34.46 6.87 -11.45
C ALA A 316 33.94 5.55 -10.83
N ILE A 317 33.46 5.56 -9.58
CA ILE A 317 33.04 4.35 -8.86
C ILE A 317 31.52 4.37 -8.67
N ALA A 318 30.82 3.57 -9.47
CA ALA A 318 29.41 3.30 -9.27
C ALA A 318 29.19 2.53 -7.96
N ARG A 319 28.28 3.01 -7.11
CA ARG A 319 27.86 2.31 -5.89
C ARG A 319 26.35 2.13 -5.91
N ASP A 320 25.90 0.96 -5.47
CA ASP A 320 24.47 0.66 -5.33
C ASP A 320 23.91 1.38 -4.10
N TRP A 321 23.06 2.39 -4.34
CA TRP A 321 22.38 3.18 -3.33
C TRP A 321 20.91 2.81 -3.24
N TYR A 322 20.39 2.71 -2.03
CA TYR A 322 18.99 2.37 -1.77
C TYR A 322 18.33 3.53 -1.03
N ILE A 323 17.09 3.84 -1.40
CA ILE A 323 16.30 4.86 -0.70
C ILE A 323 15.89 4.31 0.66
N VAL A 324 16.25 5.03 1.72
CA VAL A 324 15.75 4.77 3.06
C VAL A 324 14.40 5.45 3.23
N THR A 325 14.32 6.75 2.91
CA THR A 325 13.08 7.53 3.03
C THR A 325 13.15 8.82 2.21
N PRO A 326 12.02 9.30 1.64
CA PRO A 326 11.87 10.70 1.29
C PRO A 326 11.96 11.58 2.54
N LEU A 327 12.44 12.82 2.39
CA LEU A 327 12.61 13.77 3.50
C LEU A 327 11.72 15.01 3.37
N ASP A 328 11.05 15.21 2.24
CA ASP A 328 10.05 16.25 2.01
C ASP A 328 8.65 15.87 2.55
N VAL A 329 8.51 14.69 3.13
CA VAL A 329 7.27 14.18 3.74
C VAL A 329 7.19 14.44 5.25
N GLY A 330 6.04 14.10 5.86
CA GLY A 330 5.80 14.26 7.30
C GLY A 330 6.59 13.27 8.18
N PRO A 331 6.76 13.56 9.50
CA PRO A 331 7.51 12.68 10.42
C PRO A 331 7.01 11.24 10.50
N GLU A 332 5.70 11.02 10.39
CA GLU A 332 5.10 9.68 10.38
C GLU A 332 5.57 8.85 9.18
N GLU A 333 5.53 9.42 7.96
CA GLU A 333 6.01 8.75 6.75
C GLU A 333 7.52 8.51 6.80
N ILE A 334 8.30 9.45 7.33
CA ILE A 334 9.74 9.28 7.53
C ILE A 334 10.03 8.04 8.39
N ARG A 335 9.29 7.86 9.48
CA ARG A 335 9.44 6.70 10.38
C ARG A 335 9.02 5.41 9.71
N LEU A 336 7.87 5.39 9.03
CA LEU A 336 7.37 4.22 8.32
C LEU A 336 8.37 3.71 7.27
N HIS A 337 8.86 4.61 6.39
CA HIS A 337 9.83 4.24 5.37
C HIS A 337 11.17 3.78 5.97
N THR A 338 11.62 4.45 7.04
CA THR A 338 12.82 4.03 7.78
C THR A 338 12.62 2.64 8.41
N ALA A 339 11.44 2.34 8.97
CA ALA A 339 11.11 1.04 9.56
C ALA A 339 11.17 -0.09 8.52
N LEU A 340 10.53 0.12 7.36
CA LEU A 340 10.55 -0.86 6.26
C LEU A 340 11.99 -1.18 5.82
N PHE A 341 12.84 -0.16 5.70
CA PHE A 341 14.24 -0.35 5.35
C PHE A 341 15.01 -1.13 6.44
N ILE A 342 14.72 -0.88 7.72
CA ILE A 342 15.30 -1.62 8.86
C ILE A 342 14.88 -3.09 8.84
N ASP A 343 13.61 -3.37 8.58
CA ASP A 343 13.06 -4.72 8.52
C ASP A 343 13.72 -5.52 7.39
N SER A 344 13.88 -4.92 6.20
CA SER A 344 14.64 -5.54 5.10
C SER A 344 16.08 -5.85 5.51
N CYS A 345 16.75 -4.94 6.21
CA CYS A 345 18.12 -5.19 6.69
C CYS A 345 18.17 -6.30 7.76
N ALA A 346 17.19 -6.38 8.66
CA ALA A 346 17.10 -7.40 9.69
C ALA A 346 16.81 -8.79 9.11
N SER A 347 15.88 -8.87 8.14
CA SER A 347 15.59 -10.11 7.41
C SER A 347 16.83 -10.61 6.66
N ALA A 348 17.48 -9.72 5.89
CA ALA A 348 18.71 -10.07 5.17
C ALA A 348 19.80 -10.65 6.07
N ARG A 349 19.99 -10.08 7.29
CA ARG A 349 20.95 -10.63 8.26
C ARG A 349 20.56 -12.01 8.78
N SER A 350 19.28 -12.24 9.02
CA SER A 350 18.77 -13.52 9.56
C SER A 350 18.87 -14.67 8.55
N LEU A 351 18.94 -14.35 7.26
CA LEU A 351 19.10 -15.30 6.15
C LEU A 351 20.57 -15.66 5.87
N VAL A 352 21.54 -14.94 6.47
CA VAL A 352 22.97 -15.24 6.29
C VAL A 352 23.33 -16.52 7.04
N GLY A 353 23.72 -17.56 6.30
CA GLY A 353 24.24 -18.82 6.86
C GLY A 353 23.29 -20.01 6.84
N ARG A 354 22.03 -19.85 6.43
CA ARG A 354 21.09 -20.96 6.19
C ARG A 354 21.37 -21.66 4.86
N ASP A 355 21.09 -22.95 4.69
CA ASP A 355 21.38 -23.69 3.44
C ASP A 355 20.43 -23.34 2.29
N GLY A 356 20.83 -23.61 1.03
CA GLY A 356 20.10 -23.25 -0.19
C GLY A 356 18.64 -23.68 -0.27
N SER A 357 18.28 -24.82 0.35
CA SER A 357 16.91 -25.35 0.37
C SER A 357 16.03 -24.70 1.44
N GLU A 358 16.55 -24.44 2.64
CA GLU A 358 15.87 -23.60 3.64
C GLU A 358 15.79 -22.15 3.19
N ARG A 359 16.75 -21.68 2.37
CA ARG A 359 16.70 -20.40 1.68
C ARG A 359 15.59 -20.38 0.65
N GLU A 360 15.42 -21.38 -0.21
CA GLU A 360 14.29 -21.40 -1.15
C GLU A 360 12.96 -21.53 -0.43
N ILE A 361 12.87 -22.21 0.72
CA ILE A 361 11.63 -22.32 1.48
C ILE A 361 11.33 -21.05 2.30
N ALA A 362 12.33 -20.41 2.91
CA ALA A 362 12.16 -19.13 3.60
C ALA A 362 11.92 -17.99 2.61
N LEU A 363 12.68 -17.99 1.51
CA LEU A 363 12.52 -17.07 0.40
C LEU A 363 11.20 -17.37 -0.32
N ALA A 364 10.72 -18.60 -0.55
CA ALA A 364 9.40 -18.89 -1.12
C ALA A 364 8.23 -18.69 -0.13
N ALA A 365 8.48 -18.81 1.18
CA ALA A 365 7.52 -18.39 2.19
C ALA A 365 7.39 -16.85 2.25
N GLU A 366 8.42 -16.11 1.82
CA GLU A 366 8.40 -14.66 1.59
C GLU A 366 8.12 -14.25 0.11
N ILE A 367 8.33 -15.15 -0.88
CA ILE A 367 8.20 -14.94 -2.35
C ILE A 367 6.87 -15.46 -2.89
N ASN A 368 6.01 -16.08 -2.06
CA ASN A 368 4.58 -16.17 -2.37
C ASN A 368 3.83 -14.84 -2.12
N ALA A 369 4.52 -13.73 -2.41
CA ALA A 369 3.98 -12.42 -2.71
C ALA A 369 4.63 -11.98 -4.04
N GLU A 370 4.15 -12.51 -5.16
CA GLU A 370 4.56 -11.99 -6.47
C GLU A 370 3.86 -10.64 -6.72
N ASP A 371 4.72 -9.62 -6.72
CA ASP A 371 4.70 -8.32 -7.40
C ASP A 371 3.66 -7.23 -7.01
N GLU A 372 3.82 -6.66 -5.82
CA GLU A 372 3.58 -5.22 -5.61
C GLU A 372 4.89 -4.43 -5.86
N ALA A 373 5.11 -3.98 -7.09
CA ALA A 373 6.17 -3.01 -7.39
C ALA A 373 5.75 -1.61 -6.91
N GLY A 374 6.24 -1.22 -5.73
CA GLY A 374 5.95 0.07 -5.11
C GLY A 374 6.70 1.27 -5.72
N GLY A 375 6.02 2.42 -5.76
CA GLY A 375 6.60 3.73 -6.10
C GLY A 375 5.67 4.92 -5.82
N PHE A 376 5.72 5.43 -4.58
CA PHE A 376 5.07 6.61 -3.98
C PHE A 376 3.54 6.65 -3.83
N TYR A 377 3.14 6.26 -2.62
CA TYR A 377 1.86 6.54 -1.97
C TYR A 377 1.49 8.03 -1.99
N THR A 378 0.27 8.33 -2.43
CA THR A 378 -0.48 9.49 -1.92
C THR A 378 -1.64 8.93 -1.09
N MET A 379 -1.45 8.74 0.21
CA MET A 379 -2.60 8.57 1.10
C MET A 379 -3.23 9.94 1.31
N ARG A 380 -4.38 10.17 0.66
CA ARG A 380 -5.27 11.26 1.09
C ARG A 380 -5.79 10.93 2.49
N SER A 381 -5.46 11.80 3.43
CA SER A 381 -5.87 11.74 4.82
C SER A 381 -7.40 11.75 4.99
N ARG A 382 -7.91 10.78 5.74
CA ARG A 382 -9.03 10.98 6.68
C ARG A 382 -8.50 10.61 8.07
N PRO A 383 -8.91 11.30 9.14
CA PRO A 383 -8.19 11.26 10.41
C PRO A 383 -8.24 9.86 11.00
N ALA A 384 -7.10 9.17 11.03
CA ALA A 384 -6.91 7.97 11.82
C ALA A 384 -6.91 8.37 13.30
N LEU A 385 -7.72 7.68 14.11
CA LEU A 385 -7.61 7.80 15.56
C LEU A 385 -6.20 7.34 15.96
N PRO A 386 -5.47 8.10 16.80
CA PRO A 386 -4.09 7.77 17.17
C PRO A 386 -3.94 6.33 17.68
N GLU A 387 -2.87 5.64 17.31
CA GLU A 387 -2.64 4.23 17.67
C GLU A 387 -2.66 3.96 19.19
N ARG A 388 -2.22 4.94 20.00
CA ARG A 388 -2.33 4.90 21.47
C ARG A 388 -3.79 4.84 21.94
N GLN A 389 -4.69 5.49 21.22
CA GLN A 389 -6.13 5.42 21.45
C GLN A 389 -6.68 4.07 21.01
N LEU A 390 -6.21 3.49 19.90
CA LEU A 390 -6.59 2.15 19.44
C LEU A 390 -6.18 1.04 20.41
N ARG A 391 -4.93 1.04 20.92
CA ARG A 391 -4.47 0.09 21.95
C ARG A 391 -5.21 0.27 23.27
N ARG A 392 -5.50 1.51 23.66
CA ARG A 392 -6.35 1.80 24.82
C ARG A 392 -7.76 1.23 24.60
N LEU A 393 -8.36 1.42 23.44
CA LEU A 393 -9.68 0.90 23.11
C LEU A 393 -9.72 -0.63 23.12
N GLN A 394 -8.71 -1.31 22.56
CA GLN A 394 -8.62 -2.77 22.61
C GLN A 394 -8.48 -3.27 24.06
N GLY A 395 -7.68 -2.60 24.89
CA GLY A 395 -7.57 -2.90 26.33
C GLY A 395 -8.89 -2.71 27.10
N GLU A 396 -9.64 -1.64 26.82
CA GLU A 396 -10.96 -1.39 27.42
C GLU A 396 -11.99 -2.45 27.00
N VAL A 397 -11.97 -2.87 25.73
CA VAL A 397 -12.81 -3.97 25.21
C VAL A 397 -12.46 -5.27 25.90
N TRP A 398 -11.17 -5.59 26.05
CA TRP A 398 -10.73 -6.78 26.78
C TRP A 398 -11.17 -6.77 28.24
N LEU A 399 -11.00 -5.65 28.95
CA LEU A 399 -11.42 -5.51 30.35
C LEU A 399 -12.93 -5.68 30.53
N ALA A 400 -13.72 -5.11 29.61
CA ALA A 400 -15.17 -5.28 29.62
C ALA A 400 -15.59 -6.74 29.37
N MET A 401 -14.96 -7.38 28.38
CA MET A 401 -15.18 -8.80 28.05
C MET A 401 -14.84 -9.70 29.24
N ALA A 402 -13.64 -9.55 29.80
CA ALA A 402 -13.18 -10.35 30.93
C ALA A 402 -14.08 -10.18 32.16
N ARG A 403 -14.54 -8.96 32.44
CA ARG A 403 -15.47 -8.69 33.55
C ARG A 403 -16.81 -9.41 33.35
N GLN A 404 -17.38 -9.31 32.16
CA GLN A 404 -18.68 -9.89 31.85
C GLN A 404 -18.64 -11.43 31.88
N LEU A 405 -17.63 -12.04 31.26
CA LEU A 405 -17.49 -13.50 31.22
C LEU A 405 -17.14 -14.09 32.61
N ARG A 406 -16.29 -13.41 33.40
CA ARG A 406 -16.01 -13.84 34.79
C ARG A 406 -17.22 -13.74 35.70
N ALA A 407 -18.09 -12.75 35.49
CA ALA A 407 -19.36 -12.65 36.22
C ALA A 407 -20.31 -13.81 35.90
N ALA A 408 -20.21 -14.38 34.70
CA ALA A 408 -20.90 -15.62 34.30
C ALA A 408 -20.19 -16.90 34.77
N GLY A 409 -19.11 -16.80 35.56
CA GLY A 409 -18.39 -17.96 36.11
C GLY A 409 -17.31 -18.55 35.18
N LEU A 410 -17.01 -17.91 34.05
CA LEU A 410 -16.00 -18.38 33.10
C LEU A 410 -14.59 -17.91 33.48
N GLN A 411 -13.59 -18.71 33.12
CA GLN A 411 -12.18 -18.36 33.26
C GLN A 411 -11.71 -17.66 31.98
N VAL A 412 -10.98 -16.55 32.13
CA VAL A 412 -10.43 -15.76 31.01
C VAL A 412 -8.95 -15.50 31.28
N SER A 413 -8.08 -16.04 30.44
CA SER A 413 -6.61 -15.93 30.49
C SER A 413 -6.04 -15.30 29.22
N LYS A 414 -4.84 -14.73 29.32
CA LYS A 414 -4.03 -14.26 28.17
C LYS A 414 -2.80 -15.14 28.02
N PRO A 415 -2.89 -16.27 27.31
CA PRO A 415 -1.74 -17.14 27.16
C PRO A 415 -0.68 -16.47 26.29
N ARG A 416 0.58 -16.63 26.68
CA ARG A 416 1.73 -16.04 26.02
C ARG A 416 2.75 -17.12 25.72
N HIS A 417 3.22 -17.15 24.47
CA HIS A 417 4.31 -17.98 24.03
C HIS A 417 5.66 -17.36 24.43
N ALA A 418 6.68 -18.20 24.67
CA ALA A 418 8.02 -17.75 25.08
C ALA A 418 8.68 -16.78 24.09
N ALA A 419 8.35 -16.90 22.80
CA ALA A 419 8.80 -16.00 21.73
C ALA A 419 8.02 -14.66 21.66
N GLY A 420 7.16 -14.37 22.65
CA GLY A 420 6.50 -13.07 22.79
C GLY A 420 5.11 -12.96 22.16
N TYR A 421 4.62 -13.97 21.43
CA TYR A 421 3.25 -14.00 20.92
C TYR A 421 2.25 -14.09 22.06
N GLU A 422 1.32 -13.15 22.13
CA GLU A 422 0.27 -13.08 23.16
C GLU A 422 -1.10 -13.21 22.50
N VAL A 423 -1.89 -14.16 22.99
CA VAL A 423 -3.28 -14.31 22.59
C VAL A 423 -4.13 -13.32 23.39
N ASP A 424 -5.08 -12.66 22.71
CA ASP A 424 -5.97 -11.70 23.35
C ASP A 424 -6.85 -12.34 24.43
N ALA A 425 -7.48 -13.49 24.19
CA ALA A 425 -8.05 -14.30 25.27
C ALA A 425 -8.18 -15.79 24.96
N GLU A 426 -7.98 -16.60 25.99
CA GLU A 426 -8.39 -17.99 26.11
C GLU A 426 -9.51 -18.04 27.17
N ILE A 427 -10.66 -18.61 26.81
CA ILE A 427 -11.83 -18.72 27.67
C ILE A 427 -12.11 -20.20 27.92
N SER A 428 -12.27 -20.56 29.19
CA SER A 428 -12.56 -21.92 29.64
C SER A 428 -13.59 -21.93 30.78
N GLY A 429 -14.14 -23.12 31.08
CA GLY A 429 -15.20 -23.29 32.08
C GLY A 429 -16.64 -23.33 31.52
N GLY A 430 -16.82 -23.07 30.23
CA GLY A 430 -18.07 -23.29 29.50
C GLY A 430 -18.11 -24.64 28.77
N ALA A 431 -19.16 -24.87 27.96
CA ALA A 431 -19.31 -26.11 27.17
C ALA A 431 -18.21 -26.31 26.10
N HIS A 432 -17.59 -25.22 25.65
CA HIS A 432 -16.48 -25.23 24.72
C HIS A 432 -15.33 -24.35 25.22
N GLN A 433 -14.10 -24.73 24.89
CA GLN A 433 -12.94 -23.86 25.06
C GLN A 433 -12.88 -22.90 23.88
N VAL A 434 -12.66 -21.61 24.15
CA VAL A 434 -12.76 -20.55 23.13
C VAL A 434 -11.48 -19.74 23.08
N LEU A 435 -11.01 -19.49 21.86
CA LEU A 435 -9.89 -18.64 21.54
C LEU A 435 -10.41 -17.36 20.90
N VAL A 436 -10.09 -16.20 21.46
CA VAL A 436 -10.58 -14.90 20.98
C VAL A 436 -9.42 -14.01 20.56
N GLU A 437 -9.54 -13.42 19.38
CA GLU A 437 -8.72 -12.30 18.91
C GLU A 437 -9.61 -11.06 18.76
N ILE A 438 -9.19 -9.93 19.32
CA ILE A 438 -9.97 -8.68 19.36
C ILE A 438 -9.32 -7.67 18.42
N LYS A 439 -10.08 -7.09 17.49
CA LYS A 439 -9.62 -5.94 16.70
C LYS A 439 -10.44 -4.70 17.02
N SER A 440 -9.74 -3.57 17.08
CA SER A 440 -10.35 -2.24 17.26
C SER A 440 -10.92 -1.66 15.96
N GLY A 441 -10.55 -2.26 14.82
CA GLY A 441 -11.07 -1.99 13.48
C GLY A 441 -11.75 -3.20 12.84
N ALA A 442 -12.35 -2.98 11.67
CA ALA A 442 -12.98 -4.03 10.86
C ALA A 442 -12.66 -3.84 9.37
N SER A 443 -11.47 -3.30 9.08
CA SER A 443 -10.92 -3.25 7.72
C SER A 443 -10.50 -4.65 7.25
N ALA A 444 -10.24 -4.81 5.95
CA ALA A 444 -9.72 -6.08 5.43
C ALA A 444 -8.41 -6.48 6.13
N ASN A 445 -7.51 -5.52 6.37
CA ASN A 445 -6.26 -5.77 7.08
C ASN A 445 -6.47 -6.26 8.53
N ASP A 446 -7.43 -5.67 9.26
CA ASP A 446 -7.77 -6.10 10.62
C ASP A 446 -8.26 -7.55 10.64
N VAL A 447 -9.11 -7.90 9.67
CA VAL A 447 -9.64 -9.25 9.50
C VAL A 447 -8.53 -10.23 9.14
N HIS A 448 -7.71 -9.93 8.12
CA HIS A 448 -6.61 -10.80 7.70
C HIS A 448 -5.60 -11.03 8.82
N THR A 449 -5.20 -9.97 9.53
CA THR A 449 -4.29 -10.07 10.67
C THR A 449 -4.89 -10.94 11.78
N GLY A 450 -6.16 -10.72 12.13
CA GLY A 450 -6.84 -11.49 13.16
C GLY A 450 -7.02 -12.96 12.80
N VAL A 451 -7.31 -13.27 11.53
CA VAL A 451 -7.37 -14.65 11.02
C VAL A 451 -6.01 -15.32 11.10
N GLY A 452 -4.96 -14.64 10.63
CA GLY A 452 -3.59 -15.17 10.69
C GLY A 452 -3.20 -15.54 12.12
N GLN A 453 -3.50 -14.68 13.09
CA GLN A 453 -3.26 -14.96 14.51
C GLN A 453 -4.05 -16.16 15.03
N LEU A 454 -5.36 -16.23 14.76
CA LEU A 454 -6.22 -17.33 15.20
C LEU A 454 -5.84 -18.69 14.61
N LEU A 455 -5.28 -18.72 13.40
CA LEU A 455 -4.76 -19.93 12.77
C LEU A 455 -3.35 -20.29 13.30
N LEU A 456 -2.53 -19.29 13.60
CA LEU A 456 -1.14 -19.48 14.04
C LEU A 456 -1.03 -19.89 15.51
N TYR A 457 -1.86 -19.35 16.40
CA TYR A 457 -1.76 -19.65 17.84
C TYR A 457 -1.88 -21.13 18.18
N PRO A 458 -2.81 -21.92 17.58
CA PRO A 458 -2.82 -23.38 17.72
C PRO A 458 -1.50 -24.08 17.39
N ALA A 459 -0.77 -23.60 16.40
CA ALA A 459 0.52 -24.18 16.02
C ALA A 459 1.64 -23.80 16.99
N LEU A 460 1.60 -22.57 17.54
CA LEU A 460 2.59 -22.08 18.51
C LEU A 460 2.32 -22.56 19.94
N LEU A 461 1.06 -22.79 20.29
CA LEU A 461 0.59 -23.23 21.60
C LEU A 461 -0.34 -24.42 21.38
N PRO A 462 0.21 -25.65 21.25
CA PRO A 462 -0.57 -26.84 20.86
C PRO A 462 -1.80 -27.12 21.74
N ARG A 463 -1.79 -26.68 23.01
CA ARG A 463 -2.95 -26.79 23.91
C ARG A 463 -4.19 -26.04 23.41
N LEU A 464 -4.03 -25.09 22.48
CA LEU A 464 -5.10 -24.29 21.89
C LEU A 464 -5.74 -24.95 20.65
N ALA A 465 -5.22 -26.08 20.16
CA ALA A 465 -5.61 -26.66 18.87
C ALA A 465 -7.09 -27.07 18.74
N GLY A 466 -7.75 -27.38 19.86
CA GLY A 466 -9.18 -27.74 19.90
C GLY A 466 -10.12 -26.60 20.28
N HIS A 467 -9.63 -25.36 20.39
CA HIS A 467 -10.47 -24.22 20.79
C HIS A 467 -11.30 -23.71 19.62
N ARG A 468 -12.55 -23.36 19.89
CA ARG A 468 -13.38 -22.60 18.93
C ARG A 468 -12.77 -21.21 18.76
N ARG A 469 -12.55 -20.81 17.51
CA ARG A 469 -11.90 -19.53 17.17
C ARG A 469 -12.95 -18.45 16.95
N ILE A 470 -12.79 -17.34 17.66
CA ILE A 470 -13.67 -16.18 17.53
C ILE A 470 -12.84 -14.95 17.17
N LEU A 471 -13.20 -14.30 16.07
CA LEU A 471 -12.71 -12.98 15.72
C LEU A 471 -13.75 -11.94 16.18
N LEU A 472 -13.36 -11.08 17.12
CA LEU A 472 -14.25 -10.10 17.74
C LEU A 472 -13.97 -8.69 17.19
N LEU A 473 -14.96 -8.10 16.51
CA LEU A 473 -14.82 -6.86 15.74
C LEU A 473 -15.84 -5.78 16.16
N PRO A 474 -15.58 -4.48 15.93
CA PRO A 474 -16.53 -3.40 16.26
C PRO A 474 -17.76 -3.37 15.33
N LYS A 475 -17.70 -4.08 14.20
CA LYS A 475 -18.80 -4.30 13.26
C LYS A 475 -18.57 -5.59 12.48
N LEU A 476 -19.66 -6.25 12.07
CA LEU A 476 -19.55 -7.42 11.21
C LEU A 476 -19.06 -7.03 9.80
N PRO A 477 -18.16 -7.81 9.19
CA PRO A 477 -17.76 -7.64 7.80
C PRO A 477 -18.89 -8.02 6.83
N LYS A 478 -18.67 -7.76 5.52
CA LYS A 478 -19.65 -8.11 4.47
C LYS A 478 -19.96 -9.63 4.50
N PRO A 479 -21.18 -10.06 4.13
CA PRO A 479 -21.59 -11.48 4.21
C PRO A 479 -20.68 -12.46 3.48
N ALA A 480 -20.07 -12.07 2.36
CA ALA A 480 -19.11 -12.91 1.64
C ALA A 480 -17.89 -13.26 2.49
N LEU A 481 -17.37 -12.29 3.26
CA LEU A 481 -16.23 -12.50 4.15
C LEU A 481 -16.63 -13.32 5.38
N LEU A 482 -17.83 -13.09 5.94
CA LEU A 482 -18.37 -13.94 7.01
C LEU A 482 -18.46 -15.42 6.59
N LYS A 483 -18.93 -15.67 5.36
CA LYS A 483 -19.01 -17.04 4.81
C LYS A 483 -17.63 -17.68 4.70
N ALA A 484 -16.66 -16.98 4.12
CA ALA A 484 -15.30 -17.49 3.97
C ALA A 484 -14.63 -17.76 5.35
N LEU A 485 -14.88 -16.92 6.34
CA LEU A 485 -14.35 -17.13 7.69
C LEU A 485 -15.00 -18.32 8.39
N GLY A 486 -16.29 -18.57 8.15
CA GLY A 486 -16.97 -19.78 8.60
C GLY A 486 -16.37 -21.06 7.98
N GLU A 487 -15.98 -21.02 6.71
CA GLU A 487 -15.27 -22.13 6.03
C GLU A 487 -13.89 -22.40 6.66
N CYS A 488 -13.27 -21.40 7.28
CA CYS A 488 -12.02 -21.52 8.05
C CYS A 488 -12.21 -21.92 9.53
N ASP A 489 -13.43 -22.29 9.94
CA ASP A 489 -13.79 -22.58 11.33
C ASP A 489 -13.51 -21.39 12.28
N ILE A 490 -13.76 -20.16 11.79
CA ILE A 490 -13.66 -18.92 12.56
C ILE A 490 -15.03 -18.27 12.65
N SER A 491 -15.58 -18.20 13.86
CA SER A 491 -16.80 -17.44 14.13
C SER A 491 -16.47 -15.94 14.24
N VAL A 492 -17.26 -15.08 13.59
CA VAL A 492 -17.06 -13.63 13.69
C VAL A 492 -18.17 -13.04 14.54
N CYS A 493 -17.77 -12.34 15.59
CA CYS A 493 -18.70 -11.70 16.51
C CYS A 493 -18.50 -10.18 16.51
N ALA A 494 -19.55 -9.44 16.82
CA ALA A 494 -19.48 -8.00 16.93
C ALA A 494 -19.59 -7.50 18.38
N TYR A 495 -18.94 -6.38 18.66
CA TYR A 495 -19.16 -5.56 19.84
C TYR A 495 -19.47 -4.11 19.43
N ARG A 496 -20.13 -3.36 20.31
CA ARG A 496 -20.34 -1.92 20.17
C ARG A 496 -19.65 -1.18 21.30
N ILE A 497 -19.03 -0.06 20.98
CA ILE A 497 -18.35 0.79 21.95
C ILE A 497 -19.01 2.17 21.98
N SER A 498 -19.24 2.69 23.19
CA SER A 498 -19.75 4.03 23.42
C SER A 498 -18.87 4.73 24.46
N VAL A 499 -18.31 5.88 24.09
CA VAL A 499 -17.49 6.68 25.00
C VAL A 499 -18.42 7.66 25.71
N LYS A 500 -18.55 7.54 27.04
CA LYS A 500 -19.32 8.47 27.88
C LYS A 500 -18.37 9.27 28.77
N ALA A 501 -18.81 10.41 29.29
CA ALA A 501 -18.03 11.26 30.19
C ALA A 501 -17.49 10.54 31.45
N LYS A 502 -18.08 9.39 31.83
CA LYS A 502 -17.70 8.57 32.99
C LYS A 502 -16.93 7.28 32.64
N GLY A 503 -16.53 7.08 31.38
CA GLY A 503 -15.77 5.91 30.94
C GLY A 503 -16.25 5.31 29.61
N VAL A 504 -15.61 4.22 29.21
CA VAL A 504 -15.95 3.45 28.01
C VAL A 504 -16.99 2.39 28.37
N ASN A 505 -18.09 2.33 27.63
CA ASN A 505 -19.10 1.28 27.74
C ASN A 505 -19.07 0.40 26.49
N VAL A 506 -18.85 -0.90 26.69
CA VAL A 506 -18.76 -1.90 25.63
C VAL A 506 -19.92 -2.88 25.76
N GLN A 507 -20.60 -3.15 24.65
CA GLN A 507 -21.70 -4.10 24.56
C GLN A 507 -21.31 -5.20 23.58
N PHE A 508 -21.32 -6.45 24.04
CA PHE A 508 -21.09 -7.60 23.17
C PHE A 508 -22.40 -8.12 22.61
N SER A 509 -22.34 -8.73 21.42
CA SER A 509 -23.49 -9.43 20.82
C SER A 509 -23.92 -10.63 21.67
N THR A 510 -25.22 -10.95 21.65
CA THR A 510 -25.74 -12.15 22.33
C THR A 510 -25.07 -13.42 21.82
N GLU A 511 -24.88 -13.51 20.50
CA GLU A 511 -24.17 -14.62 19.84
C GLU A 511 -22.76 -14.83 20.42
N PHE A 512 -22.00 -13.75 20.66
CA PHE A 512 -20.69 -13.86 21.27
C PHE A 512 -20.74 -14.49 22.66
N LEU A 513 -21.69 -14.06 23.50
CA LEU A 513 -21.83 -14.54 24.87
C LEU A 513 -22.25 -16.01 24.88
N GLU A 514 -23.22 -16.38 24.04
CA GLU A 514 -23.66 -17.76 23.85
C GLU A 514 -22.51 -18.67 23.39
N LEU A 515 -21.70 -18.21 22.43
CA LEU A 515 -20.54 -18.97 21.95
C LEU A 515 -19.47 -19.15 23.03
N CYS A 516 -19.36 -18.22 23.97
CA CYS A 516 -18.48 -18.32 25.14
C CYS A 516 -19.09 -19.15 26.29
N GLY A 517 -20.39 -19.44 26.25
CA GLY A 517 -21.11 -20.15 27.30
C GLY A 517 -21.57 -19.28 28.47
N ALA A 518 -21.83 -17.99 28.21
CA ALA A 518 -22.26 -16.98 29.20
C ALA A 518 -23.70 -16.52 29.01
#